data_AF-A0A151R274-F1
#
_entry.id   AF-A0A151R274-F1
#
_cell.length_a   1.000
_cell.length_b   1.000
_cell.length_c   1.000
_cell.angle_alpha   90.00
_cell.angle_beta   90.00
_cell.angle_gamma   90.00
#
_symmetry.space_group_name_H-M   'P 1'
#
loop_
_entity.id
_entity.type
_entity.pdbx_description
1 polymer ?
#
loop_
_entity_poly.entity_id
_entity_poly.type
_entity_poly.pdbx_seq_one_letter_code
_entity_poly.pdbx_strand_id
1 'polypeptide(L)'
;IKCIVRCYKLISGLKVNFHKSNFGVLGSKDIQVLRFAVVLNFKVLHFLFRYLDIPIRDNPRKSTMWRLILDKIKNKLALWKNKFISNCAPLYFISFFKMPKKVVNNIIKIQ
;
A
#
# COMPACT_ATOMS: atom_id res chain seq x y z
N ILE A 1 14.18 18.01 -1.25
CA ILE A 1 13.37 17.01 -2.00
C ILE A 1 13.69 17.01 -3.51
N LYS A 2 13.58 18.13 -4.25
CA LYS A 2 13.95 18.17 -5.68
C LYS A 2 15.37 17.67 -5.96
N CYS A 3 16.33 18.06 -5.12
CA CYS A 3 17.72 17.57 -5.23
C CYS A 3 17.78 16.04 -5.12
N ILE A 4 17.05 15.43 -4.19
CA ILE A 4 17.03 13.96 -4.01
C ILE A 4 16.47 13.27 -5.26
N VAL A 5 15.36 13.78 -5.81
CA VAL A 5 14.76 13.26 -7.06
C VAL A 5 15.74 13.40 -8.24
N ARG A 6 16.48 14.50 -8.30
CA ARG A 6 17.52 14.72 -9.31
C ARG A 6 18.71 13.77 -9.12
N CYS A 7 19.20 13.60 -7.89
CA CYS A 7 20.26 12.65 -7.58
C CYS A 7 19.85 11.22 -7.94
N TYR A 8 18.63 10.80 -7.59
CA TYR A 8 18.10 9.50 -8.00
C TYR A 8 18.11 9.35 -9.53
N LYS A 9 17.61 10.34 -10.27
CA LYS A 9 17.62 10.30 -11.74
C LYS A 9 19.04 10.20 -12.31
N LEU A 10 20.00 10.90 -11.72
CA LEU A 10 21.40 10.87 -12.14
C LEU A 10 22.07 9.53 -11.85
N ILE A 11 21.88 8.97 -10.66
CA ILE A 11 22.52 7.73 -10.21
C ILE A 11 21.87 6.51 -10.88
N SER A 12 20.54 6.47 -10.95
CA SER A 12 19.82 5.32 -11.51
C SER A 12 19.70 5.36 -13.04
N GLY A 13 19.89 6.52 -13.67
CA GLY A 13 19.55 6.74 -15.08
C GLY A 13 18.05 6.71 -15.39
N LEU A 14 17.19 6.53 -14.37
CA LEU A 14 15.74 6.36 -14.56
C LEU A 14 15.00 7.69 -14.45
N LYS A 15 13.99 7.87 -15.31
CA LYS A 15 13.08 9.03 -15.26
C LYS A 15 12.01 8.79 -14.21
N VAL A 16 11.91 9.70 -13.24
CA VAL A 16 10.84 9.68 -12.23
C VAL A 16 9.49 9.99 -12.87
N ASN A 17 8.50 9.15 -12.59
CA ASN A 17 7.13 9.30 -13.09
C ASN A 17 6.28 10.13 -12.11
N PHE A 18 6.28 11.44 -12.30
CA PHE A 18 5.50 12.37 -11.48
C PHE A 18 3.98 12.13 -11.51
N HIS A 19 3.46 11.46 -12.55
CA HIS A 19 2.03 11.15 -12.63
C HIS A 19 1.61 10.01 -11.67
N LYS A 20 2.54 9.10 -11.36
CA LYS A 20 2.37 8.00 -10.39
C LYS A 20 2.89 8.35 -8.98
N SER A 21 3.68 9.42 -8.87
CA SER A 21 4.26 9.86 -7.60
C SER A 21 3.35 10.88 -6.91
N ASN A 22 3.12 10.64 -5.62
CA ASN A 22 2.30 11.51 -4.77
C ASN A 22 3.14 12.05 -3.60
N PHE A 23 2.77 13.23 -3.09
CA PHE A 23 3.41 13.88 -1.95
C PHE A 23 2.43 14.03 -0.79
N GLY A 24 2.83 13.63 0.41
CA GLY A 24 2.05 13.77 1.64
C GLY A 24 2.95 13.93 2.86
N VAL A 25 2.45 14.62 3.89
CA VAL A 25 3.17 14.85 5.15
C VAL A 25 2.27 14.46 6.32
N LEU A 26 2.78 13.62 7.22
CA LEU A 26 2.07 13.19 8.41
C LEU A 26 1.94 14.36 9.40
N GLY A 27 0.74 14.57 9.94
CA GLY A 27 0.48 15.57 10.98
C GLY A 27 0.49 17.04 10.51
N SER A 28 0.55 17.30 9.20
CA SER A 28 0.52 18.65 8.64
C SER A 28 -0.87 19.07 8.17
N LYS A 29 -1.11 20.40 8.10
CA LYS A 29 -2.33 20.98 7.54
C LYS A 29 -2.38 20.77 6.02
N ASP A 30 -3.56 20.47 5.48
CA ASP A 30 -3.75 20.18 4.04
C ASP A 30 -3.23 21.30 3.11
N ILE A 31 -3.38 22.56 3.54
CA ILE A 31 -2.91 23.73 2.80
C ILE A 31 -1.39 23.71 2.59
N GLN A 32 -0.62 23.28 3.60
CA GLN A 32 0.84 23.19 3.48
C GLN A 32 1.24 22.05 2.54
N VAL A 33 0.58 20.89 2.66
CA VAL A 33 0.81 19.74 1.78
C VAL A 33 0.53 20.11 0.33
N LEU A 34 -0.56 20.83 0.06
CA LEU A 34 -0.90 21.31 -1.28
C LEU A 34 0.18 22.24 -1.83
N ARG A 35 0.63 23.23 -1.05
CA ARG A 35 1.70 24.16 -1.48
C ARG A 35 2.97 23.41 -1.87
N PHE A 36 3.41 22.46 -1.05
CA PHE A 36 4.61 21.66 -1.35
C PHE A 36 4.40 20.73 -2.55
N ALA A 37 3.22 20.11 -2.70
CA ALA A 37 2.91 19.26 -3.83
C ALA A 37 3.00 20.04 -5.16
N VAL A 38 2.45 21.26 -5.21
CA VAL A 38 2.55 22.16 -6.37
C VAL A 38 4.00 22.54 -6.65
N VAL A 39 4.76 22.97 -5.64
CA VAL A 39 6.18 23.34 -5.82
C VAL A 39 7.00 22.17 -6.36
N LEU A 40 6.68 20.94 -5.96
CA LEU A 40 7.39 19.73 -6.35
C LEU A 40 6.85 19.06 -7.62
N ASN A 41 5.77 19.55 -8.21
CA ASN A 41 5.02 18.90 -9.31
C ASN A 41 4.60 17.45 -8.98
N PHE A 42 4.21 17.19 -7.73
CA PHE A 42 3.60 15.92 -7.32
C PHE A 42 2.09 16.07 -7.15
N LYS A 43 1.36 14.98 -7.33
CA LYS A 43 -0.04 14.93 -6.89
C LYS A 43 -0.10 14.90 -5.37
N VAL A 44 -1.13 15.50 -4.78
CA VAL A 44 -1.35 15.41 -3.33
C VAL A 44 -1.72 13.98 -2.97
N LEU A 45 -1.03 13.41 -2.00
CA LEU A 45 -1.37 12.13 -1.40
C LEU A 45 -2.54 12.35 -0.44
N HIS A 46 -3.73 11.89 -0.82
CA HIS A 46 -4.83 11.84 0.12
C HIS A 46 -4.54 10.78 1.19
N PHE A 47 -4.76 11.14 2.45
CA PHE A 47 -4.59 10.21 3.55
C PHE A 47 -5.64 9.08 3.48
N LEU A 48 -5.25 7.86 3.85
CA LEU A 48 -5.83 6.57 3.39
C LEU A 48 -5.32 6.14 2.01
N PHE A 49 -4.01 6.23 1.78
CA PHE A 49 -3.43 5.72 0.55
C PHE A 49 -3.11 4.23 0.65
N ARG A 50 -3.20 3.56 -0.50
CA ARG A 50 -2.88 2.15 -0.67
C ARG A 50 -1.44 2.03 -1.17
N TYR A 51 -0.62 1.28 -0.45
CA TYR A 51 0.69 0.86 -0.91
C TYR A 51 0.67 -0.64 -1.10
N LEU A 52 0.90 -1.09 -2.34
CA LEU A 52 0.88 -2.52 -2.68
C LEU A 52 -0.43 -3.20 -2.21
N ASP A 53 -1.56 -2.53 -2.45
CA ASP A 53 -2.91 -2.91 -2.00
C ASP A 53 -3.18 -2.88 -0.49
N ILE A 54 -2.20 -2.47 0.33
CA ILE A 54 -2.33 -2.34 1.77
C ILE A 54 -2.68 -0.88 2.14
N PRO A 55 -3.79 -0.62 2.86
CA PRO A 55 -4.07 0.71 3.37
C PRO A 55 -3.14 1.01 4.56
N ILE A 56 -2.23 1.98 4.41
CA ILE A 56 -1.17 2.25 5.41
C ILE A 56 -1.69 2.96 6.67
N ARG A 57 -2.74 3.78 6.55
CA ARG A 57 -3.29 4.57 7.67
C ARG A 57 -4.53 3.94 8.30
N ASP A 58 -4.96 2.77 7.84
CA ASP A 58 -6.00 2.00 8.52
C ASP A 58 -5.41 1.29 9.74
N ASN A 59 -6.23 1.08 10.78
CA ASN A 59 -5.77 0.38 11.97
C ASN A 59 -5.67 -1.14 11.68
N PRO A 60 -4.46 -1.73 11.66
CA PRO A 60 -4.27 -3.16 11.38
C PRO A 60 -4.84 -4.06 12.47
N ARG A 61 -5.21 -3.51 13.64
CA ARG A 61 -5.91 -4.28 14.68
C ARG A 61 -7.40 -4.43 14.37
N LYS A 62 -7.98 -3.58 13.52
CA LYS A 62 -9.40 -3.67 13.14
C LYS A 62 -9.59 -4.71 12.06
N SER A 63 -10.54 -5.64 12.28
CA SER A 63 -10.92 -6.65 11.28
C SER A 63 -11.45 -6.05 9.98
N THR A 64 -11.98 -4.82 10.02
CA THR A 64 -12.53 -4.11 8.86
C THR A 64 -11.47 -3.83 7.79
N MET A 65 -10.25 -3.47 8.19
CA MET A 65 -9.11 -3.28 7.27
C MET A 65 -8.80 -4.57 6.51
N TRP A 66 -8.80 -5.70 7.23
CA TRP A 66 -8.47 -7.00 6.66
C TRP A 66 -9.56 -7.55 5.75
N ARG A 67 -10.82 -7.13 5.88
CA ARG A 67 -11.91 -7.62 5.03
C ARG A 67 -11.63 -7.40 3.53
N LEU A 68 -11.22 -6.18 3.15
CA LEU A 68 -10.89 -5.86 1.76
C LEU A 68 -9.69 -6.68 1.24
N ILE A 69 -8.72 -6.95 2.11
CA ILE A 69 -7.55 -7.76 1.79
C ILE A 69 -7.96 -9.23 1.61
N LEU A 70 -8.79 -9.77 2.52
CA LEU A 70 -9.32 -11.13 2.45
C LEU A 70 -10.15 -11.35 1.18
N ASP A 71 -11.02 -10.40 0.81
CA ASP A 71 -11.85 -10.52 -0.39
C ASP A 71 -10.99 -10.53 -1.66
N LYS A 72 -9.92 -9.73 -1.71
CA LYS A 72 -8.94 -9.79 -2.80
C LYS A 72 -8.20 -11.12 -2.85
N ILE A 73 -7.78 -11.65 -1.70
CA ILE A 73 -7.13 -12.97 -1.62
C ILE A 73 -8.10 -14.03 -2.13
N LYS A 74 -9.35 -14.06 -1.65
CA LYS A 74 -10.39 -14.98 -2.12
C LYS A 74 -10.60 -14.90 -3.62
N ASN A 75 -10.74 -13.69 -4.18
CA ASN A 75 -10.94 -13.51 -5.62
C ASN A 75 -9.74 -14.01 -6.43
N LYS A 76 -8.51 -13.74 -5.98
CA LYS A 76 -7.31 -14.29 -6.63
C LYS A 76 -7.25 -15.81 -6.54
N LEU A 77 -7.58 -16.39 -5.39
CA LEU A 77 -7.63 -17.84 -5.20
C LEU A 77 -8.71 -18.51 -6.05
N ALA A 78 -9.90 -17.90 -6.16
CA ALA A 78 -11.00 -18.40 -6.99
C ALA A 78 -10.65 -18.41 -8.48
N LEU A 79 -9.89 -17.41 -8.95
CA LEU A 79 -9.37 -17.38 -10.32
C LEU A 79 -8.32 -18.48 -10.56
N TRP A 80 -7.61 -18.89 -9.52
CA TRP A 80 -6.49 -19.83 -9.58
C TRP A 80 -6.94 -21.23 -9.15
N LYS A 81 -7.90 -21.82 -9.89
CA LYS A 81 -8.48 -23.17 -9.71
C LYS A 81 -7.49 -24.24 -9.18
N ASN A 82 -7.32 -24.35 -7.86
CA ASN A 82 -6.63 -25.43 -7.15
C ASN A 82 -5.19 -25.80 -7.57
N LYS A 83 -4.44 -24.94 -8.28
CA LYS A 83 -3.02 -25.21 -8.56
C LYS A 83 -2.14 -24.62 -7.46
N PHE A 84 -1.85 -25.46 -6.45
CA PHE A 84 -0.80 -25.30 -5.43
C PHE A 84 -0.57 -23.87 -4.94
N ILE A 85 -1.38 -23.46 -3.97
CA ILE A 85 -1.28 -22.17 -3.26
C ILE A 85 -0.09 -22.25 -2.30
N SER A 86 1.12 -22.07 -2.81
CA SER A 86 2.31 -22.00 -1.97
C SER A 86 2.40 -20.61 -1.32
N ASN A 87 1.71 -20.44 -0.18
CA ASN A 87 2.06 -19.60 0.97
C ASN A 87 2.38 -18.09 0.81
N CYS A 88 2.52 -17.53 -0.39
CA CYS A 88 3.24 -16.28 -0.57
C CYS A 88 2.36 -15.02 -0.35
N ALA A 89 1.09 -15.06 -0.77
CA ALA A 89 0.19 -13.91 -0.62
C ALA A 89 -0.12 -13.58 0.85
N PRO A 90 -0.45 -14.54 1.74
CA PRO A 90 -0.60 -14.26 3.17
C PRO A 90 0.72 -13.84 3.82
N LEU A 91 1.86 -14.44 3.44
CA LEU A 91 3.19 -14.06 3.95
C LEU A 91 3.51 -12.59 3.67
N TYR A 92 3.14 -12.10 2.48
CA TYR A 92 3.33 -10.70 2.11
C TYR A 92 2.57 -9.75 3.02
N PHE A 93 1.34 -10.05 3.43
CA PHE A 93 0.61 -9.16 4.35
C PHE A 93 1.08 -9.29 5.81
N ILE A 94 1.53 -10.47 6.23
CA ILE A 94 2.07 -10.72 7.58
C ILE A 94 3.39 -9.96 7.80
N SER A 95 4.20 -9.75 6.75
CA SER A 95 5.46 -9.00 6.87
C SER A 95 5.24 -7.51 7.17
N PHE A 96 4.14 -6.91 6.71
CA PHE A 96 3.82 -5.50 6.98
C PHE A 96 3.10 -5.29 8.31
N PHE A 97 2.15 -6.17 8.68
CA PHE A 97 1.33 -5.99 9.87
C PHE A 97 1.04 -7.30 10.59
N LYS A 98 1.06 -7.26 11.93
CA LYS A 98 0.62 -8.39 12.76
C LYS A 98 -0.88 -8.63 12.55
N MET A 99 -1.22 -9.80 12.03
CA MET A 99 -2.59 -10.16 11.70
C MET A 99 -3.40 -10.56 12.94
N PRO A 100 -4.66 -10.08 13.10
CA PRO A 100 -5.53 -10.52 14.18
C PRO A 100 -5.87 -12.01 14.06
N LYS A 101 -5.96 -12.73 15.18
CA LYS A 101 -6.30 -14.18 15.20
C LYS A 101 -7.58 -14.51 14.43
N LYS A 102 -8.59 -13.63 14.49
CA LYS A 102 -9.86 -13.78 13.74
C LYS A 102 -9.65 -13.81 12.21
N VAL A 103 -8.70 -13.02 11.71
CA VAL A 103 -8.37 -12.96 10.27
C VAL A 103 -7.59 -14.20 9.86
N VAL A 104 -6.64 -14.65 10.69
CA VAL A 104 -5.90 -15.91 10.47
C VAL A 104 -6.86 -17.08 10.35
N ASN A 105 -7.79 -17.22 11.29
CA ASN A 105 -8.78 -18.30 11.26
C ASN A 105 -9.66 -18.26 10.01
N ASN A 106 -9.94 -17.07 9.47
CA ASN A 106 -10.70 -16.94 8.22
C ASN A 106 -9.90 -17.38 7.01
N ILE A 107 -8.59 -17.12 6.95
CA ILE A 107 -7.72 -17.57 5.86
C ILE A 107 -7.58 -19.09 5.87
N ILE A 108 -7.38 -19.68 7.04
CA ILE A 108 -7.30 -21.14 7.20
C ILE A 108 -8.60 -21.82 6.73
N LYS A 109 -9.76 -21.17 6.89
CA LYS A 109 -11.05 -21.67 6.40
C LYS A 109 -11.25 -21.54 4.88
N ILE A 110 -10.42 -20.74 4.20
CA ILE A 110 -10.52 -20.48 2.75
C ILE A 110 -9.54 -21.36 1.97
N GLN A 111 -8.40 -21.71 2.57
CA GLN A 111 -7.49 -22.76 2.09
C GLN A 111 -8.14 -24.13 2.21
#